data_AF-A0A3D5UJL7-F1
#
_entry.id   AF-A0A3D5UJL7-F1
#
_cell.length_a   1.000
_cell.length_b   1.000
_cell.length_c   1.000
_cell.angle_alpha   90.00
_cell.angle_beta   90.00
_cell.angle_gamma   90.00
#
_symmetry.space_group_name_H-M   'P 1'
#
loop_
_entity.id
_entity.type
_entity.pdbx_description
1 polymer ?
#
loop_
_entity_poly.entity_id
_entity_poly.type
_entity_poly.pdbx_seq_one_letter_code
_entity_poly.pdbx_strand_id
1 'polypeptide(L)'
;MPAVTTAAFFLLALFFSPIIFVIPSFATAPALIIVGLFMMENVTEIDFSDYTESLPAFLAIIMMPLAYSISDGLAFGGVAYVIMKLLTGKQKDIHPVMYAVAVMFLVYFIL
;
A
#
# COMPACT_ATOMS: atom_id res chain seq x y z
N MET A 1 -16.14 3.14 17.12
CA MET A 1 -15.58 3.07 18.49
C MET A 1 -14.08 2.76 18.51
N PRO A 2 -13.55 1.68 17.90
CA PRO A 2 -12.12 1.36 17.98
C PRO A 2 -11.21 2.49 17.49
N ALA A 3 -11.54 3.17 16.38
CA ALA A 3 -10.74 4.31 15.88
C ALA A 3 -10.61 5.47 16.87
N VAL A 4 -11.68 5.79 17.63
CA VAL A 4 -11.67 6.86 18.63
C VAL A 4 -10.82 6.45 19.84
N THR A 5 -10.93 5.19 20.25
CA THR A 5 -10.11 4.63 21.33
C THR A 5 -8.64 4.63 20.94
N THR A 6 -8.29 4.11 19.75
CA THR A 6 -6.91 4.12 19.24
C THR A 6 -6.35 5.53 19.15
N ALA A 7 -7.14 6.50 18.65
CA ALA A 7 -6.71 7.90 18.61
C ALA A 7 -6.43 8.46 20.01
N ALA A 8 -7.28 8.19 21.00
CA ALA A 8 -7.07 8.62 22.38
C ALA A 8 -5.79 8.01 23.00
N PHE A 9 -5.57 6.71 22.81
CA PHE A 9 -4.34 6.05 23.28
C PHE A 9 -3.08 6.53 22.55
N PHE A 10 -3.18 6.84 21.24
CA PHE A 10 -2.08 7.42 20.49
C PHE A 10 -1.72 8.82 21.02
N LEU A 11 -2.73 9.62 21.36
CA LEU A 11 -2.56 10.95 21.98
C LEU A 11 -1.87 10.84 23.35
N LEU A 12 -2.28 9.87 24.18
CA LEU A 12 -1.61 9.57 25.44
C LEU A 12 -0.17 9.09 25.22
N ALA A 13 0.10 8.25 24.21
CA ALA A 13 1.43 7.73 23.91
C ALA A 13 2.43 8.85 23.56
N LEU A 14 2.00 9.96 22.95
CA LEU A 14 2.87 11.12 22.67
C LEU A 14 3.47 11.73 23.94
N PHE A 15 2.74 11.72 25.06
CA PHE A 15 3.26 12.19 26.35
C PHE A 15 4.39 11.29 26.89
N PHE A 16 4.34 10.00 26.57
CA PHE A 16 5.36 9.01 26.93
C PHE A 16 6.46 8.85 25.87
N SER A 17 6.42 9.63 24.78
CA SER A 17 7.46 9.61 23.72
C SER A 17 8.91 9.68 24.23
N PRO A 18 9.30 10.48 25.24
CA PRO A 18 10.69 10.47 25.74
C PRO A 18 11.16 9.11 26.27
N ILE A 19 10.26 8.27 26.77
CA ILE A 19 10.60 6.92 27.28
C ILE A 19 10.82 5.95 26.12
N ILE A 20 10.11 6.14 25.01
CA ILE A 20 10.20 5.27 23.82
C ILE A 20 11.59 5.33 23.19
N PHE A 21 12.27 6.48 23.22
CA PHE A 21 13.63 6.63 22.69
C PHE A 21 14.69 5.83 23.44
N VAL A 22 14.41 5.38 24.66
CA VAL A 22 15.33 4.53 25.45
C VAL A 22 15.20 3.06 25.06
N ILE A 23 14.14 2.67 24.34
CA ILE A 23 13.88 1.29 23.95
C ILE A 23 14.79 0.92 22.77
N PRO A 24 15.57 -0.17 22.87
CA PRO A 24 16.38 -0.65 21.75
C PRO A 24 15.53 -1.03 20.53
N SER A 25 16.02 -0.73 19.33
CA SER A 25 15.32 -1.01 18.05
C SER A 25 15.03 -2.48 17.79
N PHE A 26 15.82 -3.40 18.37
CA PHE A 26 15.55 -4.83 18.26
C PHE A 26 14.23 -5.25 18.94
N ALA A 27 13.76 -4.49 19.94
CA ALA A 27 12.52 -4.79 20.65
C ALA A 27 11.28 -4.48 19.79
N THR A 28 11.38 -3.53 18.87
CA THR A 28 10.27 -3.18 17.94
C THR A 28 10.21 -4.09 16.71
N ALA A 29 11.30 -4.79 16.39
CA ALA A 29 11.38 -5.61 15.18
C ALA A 29 10.32 -6.74 15.12
N PRO A 30 10.07 -7.55 16.18
CA PRO A 30 9.03 -8.58 16.14
C PRO A 30 7.64 -8.03 15.89
N ALA A 31 7.33 -6.86 16.45
CA ALA A 31 6.04 -6.20 16.24
C ALA A 31 5.87 -5.79 14.76
N LEU A 32 6.90 -5.22 14.13
CA LEU A 32 6.86 -4.84 12.72
C LEU A 32 6.76 -6.04 11.78
N ILE A 33 7.37 -7.19 12.13
CA ILE A 33 7.23 -8.44 11.37
C ILE A 33 5.77 -8.91 11.36
N ILE A 34 5.11 -8.91 12.53
CA ILE A 34 3.70 -9.32 12.64
C ILE A 34 2.78 -8.35 11.89
N VAL A 35 3.03 -7.04 11.98
CA VAL A 35 2.28 -6.05 11.20
C VAL A 35 2.45 -6.29 9.69
N GLY A 36 3.67 -6.58 9.23
CA GLY A 36 3.91 -6.95 7.83
C GLY A 36 3.15 -8.20 7.40
N LEU A 37 3.06 -9.22 8.27
CA LEU A 37 2.25 -10.42 8.02
C LEU A 37 0.76 -10.07 7.90
N PHE A 38 0.23 -9.19 8.73
CA PHE A 38 -1.17 -8.73 8.62
C PHE A 38 -1.41 -7.93 7.32
N MET A 39 -0.42 -7.19 6.83
CA MET A 39 -0.56 -6.48 5.55
C MET A 39 -0.66 -7.44 4.35
N MET A 40 0.01 -8.60 4.43
CA MET A 40 -0.05 -9.65 3.41
C MET A 40 -1.42 -10.32 3.29
N GLU A 41 -2.26 -10.27 4.33
CA GLU A 41 -3.61 -10.81 4.29
C GLU A 41 -4.43 -10.15 3.16
N ASN A 42 -4.28 -8.85 2.95
CA ASN A 42 -4.96 -8.12 1.85
C ASN A 42 -4.56 -8.64 0.45
N VAL A 43 -3.36 -9.22 0.30
CA VAL A 43 -2.93 -9.80 -0.99
C VAL A 43 -3.79 -11.01 -1.34
N THR A 44 -4.30 -11.74 -0.35
CA THR A 44 -5.14 -12.92 -0.59
C THR A 44 -6.54 -12.57 -1.11
N GLU A 45 -6.97 -11.32 -0.98
CA GLU A 45 -8.26 -10.84 -1.50
C GLU A 45 -8.20 -10.50 -3.00
N ILE A 46 -7.00 -10.53 -3.61
CA ILE A 46 -6.80 -10.22 -5.03
C ILE A 46 -7.28 -11.40 -5.89
N ASP A 47 -8.09 -11.13 -6.91
CA ASP A 47 -8.51 -12.15 -7.88
C ASP A 47 -7.37 -12.51 -8.83
N PHE A 48 -6.63 -13.58 -8.47
CA PHE A 48 -5.54 -14.10 -9.29
C PHE A 48 -6.01 -14.83 -10.56
N SER A 49 -7.31 -15.06 -10.75
CA SER A 49 -7.85 -15.68 -11.96
C SER A 49 -7.95 -14.72 -13.14
N ASP A 50 -8.05 -13.41 -12.88
CA ASP A 50 -8.05 -12.37 -13.90
C ASP A 50 -6.64 -11.78 -14.11
N TYR A 51 -6.06 -12.04 -15.28
CA TYR A 51 -4.75 -11.49 -15.66
C TYR A 51 -4.69 -9.96 -15.68
N THR A 52 -5.84 -9.29 -15.84
CA THR A 52 -5.91 -7.82 -15.81
C THR A 52 -5.80 -7.25 -14.41
N GLU A 53 -5.92 -8.08 -13.36
CA GLU A 53 -5.75 -7.70 -11.95
C GLU A 53 -4.49 -8.31 -11.35
N SER A 54 -4.22 -9.59 -11.66
CA SER A 54 -3.09 -10.34 -11.10
C SER A 54 -1.73 -9.82 -11.54
N LEU A 55 -1.57 -9.42 -12.81
CA LEU A 55 -0.30 -8.90 -13.33
C LEU A 55 0.04 -7.53 -12.71
N PRO A 56 -0.87 -6.53 -12.66
CA PRO A 56 -0.64 -5.29 -11.93
C PRO A 56 -0.35 -5.50 -10.45
N ALA A 57 -1.09 -6.40 -9.78
CA ALA A 57 -0.88 -6.72 -8.37
C ALA A 57 0.53 -7.30 -8.12
N PHE A 58 0.95 -8.23 -8.96
CA PHE A 58 2.29 -8.82 -8.90
C PHE A 58 3.39 -7.76 -9.09
N LEU A 59 3.22 -6.88 -10.07
CA LEU A 59 4.13 -5.75 -10.30
C LEU A 59 4.18 -4.81 -9.09
N ALA A 60 3.04 -4.50 -8.48
CA ALA A 60 2.97 -3.67 -7.28
C ALA A 60 3.79 -4.28 -6.14
N ILE A 61 3.55 -5.57 -5.84
CA ILE A 61 4.19 -6.29 -4.73
C ILE A 61 5.71 -6.35 -4.90
N ILE A 62 6.20 -6.55 -6.13
CA ILE A 62 7.64 -6.59 -6.42
C ILE A 62 8.26 -5.19 -6.42
N MET A 63 7.54 -4.18 -6.90
CA MET A 63 8.06 -2.82 -6.95
C MET A 63 8.15 -2.17 -5.57
N MET A 64 7.32 -2.54 -4.60
CA MET A 64 7.43 -2.00 -3.22
C MET A 64 8.82 -2.20 -2.58
N PRO A 65 9.40 -3.41 -2.53
CA PRO A 65 10.76 -3.61 -2.02
C PRO A 65 11.84 -3.08 -2.97
N LEU A 66 11.65 -3.15 -4.29
CA LEU A 66 12.63 -2.65 -5.26
C LEU A 66 12.76 -1.12 -5.24
N ALA A 67 11.66 -0.41 -5.05
CA ALA A 67 11.63 1.04 -4.93
C ALA A 67 11.96 1.52 -3.51
N TYR A 68 12.19 0.60 -2.56
CA TYR A 68 12.36 0.91 -1.13
C TYR A 68 11.22 1.76 -0.53
N SER A 69 10.05 1.71 -1.16
CA SER A 69 8.92 2.59 -0.89
C SER A 69 7.62 1.88 -1.24
N ILE A 70 6.78 1.66 -0.21
CA ILE A 70 5.45 1.06 -0.38
C ILE A 70 4.59 1.96 -1.29
N SER A 71 4.70 3.27 -1.12
CA SER A 71 3.96 4.26 -1.88
C SER A 71 4.31 4.23 -3.37
N ASP A 72 5.60 4.17 -3.71
CA ASP A 72 6.02 4.16 -5.12
C ASP A 72 5.69 2.83 -5.80
N GLY A 73 5.83 1.71 -5.09
CA GLY A 73 5.39 0.40 -5.58
C GLY A 73 3.89 0.34 -5.84
N LEU A 74 3.09 0.90 -4.93
CA LEU A 74 1.64 1.00 -5.09
C LEU A 74 1.26 1.92 -6.26
N ALA A 75 1.94 3.06 -6.41
CA ALA A 75 1.73 3.99 -7.51
C ALA A 75 2.00 3.32 -8.87
N PHE A 76 3.13 2.63 -8.98
CA PHE A 76 3.49 1.89 -10.19
C PHE A 76 2.47 0.78 -10.51
N GLY A 77 2.09 0.00 -9.50
CA GLY A 77 1.05 -1.04 -9.64
C GLY A 77 -0.31 -0.48 -10.06
N GLY A 78 -0.72 0.65 -9.48
CA GLY A 78 -1.97 1.33 -9.83
C GLY A 78 -1.98 1.86 -11.27
N VAL A 79 -0.86 2.41 -11.74
CA VAL A 79 -0.71 2.81 -13.14
C VAL A 79 -0.75 1.59 -14.06
N ALA A 80 -0.04 0.50 -13.71
CA ALA A 80 -0.07 -0.75 -14.46
C ALA A 80 -1.48 -1.34 -14.55
N TYR A 81 -2.28 -1.24 -13.48
CA TYR A 81 -3.68 -1.68 -13.46
C TYR A 81 -4.53 -0.92 -14.48
N VAL A 82 -4.45 0.41 -14.48
CA VAL A 82 -5.19 1.24 -15.44
C VAL A 82 -4.76 0.93 -16.87
N ILE A 83 -3.46 0.81 -17.12
CA ILE A 83 -2.92 0.47 -18.45
C ILE A 83 -3.43 -0.91 -18.90
N MET A 84 -3.37 -1.93 -18.04
CA MET A 84 -3.79 -3.29 -18.37
C MET A 84 -5.28 -3.37 -18.71
N LYS A 85 -6.16 -2.76 -17.91
CA LYS A 85 -7.60 -2.74 -18.19
C LYS A 85 -7.95 -1.86 -19.40
N LEU A 86 -7.18 -0.81 -19.69
CA LEU A 86 -7.31 -0.03 -20.93
C LEU A 86 -6.97 -0.87 -22.17
N LEU A 87 -5.84 -1.58 -22.16
CA LEU A 87 -5.36 -2.39 -23.29
C LEU A 87 -6.23 -3.62 -23.54
N THR A 88 -6.83 -4.19 -22.50
CA THR A 88 -7.69 -5.38 -22.59
C THR A 88 -9.16 -5.02 -22.87
N GLY A 89 -9.49 -3.74 -23.03
CA GLY A 89 -10.84 -3.26 -23.34
C GLY A 89 -11.83 -3.29 -22.15
N LYS A 90 -11.37 -3.64 -20.94
CA LYS A 90 -12.15 -3.69 -19.69
C LYS A 90 -12.28 -2.31 -19.02
N GLN A 91 -12.45 -1.26 -19.82
CA GLN A 91 -12.43 0.14 -19.34
C GLN A 91 -13.59 0.47 -18.41
N LYS A 92 -14.71 -0.25 -18.54
CA LYS A 92 -15.93 -0.08 -17.73
C LYS A 92 -15.78 -0.56 -16.29
N ASP A 93 -14.80 -1.41 -16.02
CA ASP A 93 -14.55 -1.93 -14.67
C ASP A 93 -13.67 -0.98 -13.85
N ILE A 94 -13.17 0.10 -14.46
CA ILE A 94 -12.30 1.08 -13.82
C ILE A 94 -13.15 2.24 -13.31
N HIS A 95 -13.13 2.46 -12.00
CA HIS A 95 -13.77 3.64 -11.43
C HIS A 95 -13.09 4.93 -11.95
N PRO A 96 -13.84 5.99 -12.33
CA PRO A 96 -13.27 7.23 -12.88
C PRO A 96 -12.13 7.85 -12.04
N VAL A 97 -12.21 7.70 -10.72
CA VAL A 97 -11.18 8.16 -9.77
C VAL A 97 -9.84 7.48 -10.01
N MET A 98 -9.81 6.21 -10.40
CA MET A 98 -8.57 5.47 -10.63
C MET A 98 -7.79 6.01 -11.83
N TYR A 99 -8.48 6.53 -12.86
CA TYR A 99 -7.83 7.23 -13.96
C TYR A 99 -7.17 8.53 -13.49
N ALA A 100 -7.86 9.32 -12.66
CA ALA A 100 -7.28 10.55 -12.11
C ALA A 100 -6.05 10.26 -11.24
N VAL A 101 -6.12 9.23 -10.40
CA VAL A 101 -5.00 8.78 -9.56
C VAL A 101 -3.83 8.28 -10.41
N ALA A 102 -4.09 7.48 -11.45
CA ALA A 102 -3.03 7.01 -12.35
C ALA A 102 -2.34 8.16 -13.11
N VAL A 103 -3.09 9.16 -13.57
CA VAL A 103 -2.50 10.37 -14.17
C VAL A 103 -1.65 11.13 -13.16
N MET A 104 -2.10 11.25 -11.92
CA MET A 104 -1.34 11.91 -10.85
C MET A 104 -0.02 11.18 -10.56
N PHE A 105 -0.03 9.84 -10.49
CA PHE A 105 1.18 9.05 -10.33
C PHE A 105 2.12 9.13 -11.54
N LEU A 106 1.59 9.14 -12.76
CA LEU A 106 2.40 9.36 -13.96
C LEU A 106 3.11 10.71 -13.94
N VAL A 107 2.42 11.78 -13.54
CA VAL A 107 3.04 13.10 -13.38
C VAL A 107 4.13 13.06 -12.30
N TYR A 108 3.86 12.42 -11.16
CA TYR A 108 4.83 12.25 -10.08
C TYR A 108 6.09 11.48 -10.50
N PHE A 109 5.99 10.49 -11.39
CA PHE A 109 7.18 9.76 -11.87
C PHE A 109 8.01 10.51 -12.92
N ILE A 110 7.41 11.46 -13.63
CA ILE A 110 8.06 12.23 -14.69
C ILE A 110 8.75 13.49 -14.14
N LEU A 111 8.23 14.05 -13.04
CA LEU A 111 8.66 15.34 -12.46
C LEU A 111 9.59 15.15 -11.27
#